data_AF-A0A920NPW6-F1
#
_entry.id   AF-A0A920NPW6-F1
#
_cell.length_a   1.000
_cell.length_b   1.000
_cell.length_c   1.000
_cell.angle_alpha   90.00
_cell.angle_beta   90.00
_cell.angle_gamma   90.00
#
_symmetry.space_group_name_H-M   'P 1'
#
loop_
_entity.id
_entity.type
_entity.pdbx_description
1 polymer ?
#
loop_
_entity_poly.entity_id
_entity_poly.type
_entity_poly.pdbx_seq_one_letter_code
_entity_poly.pdbx_strand_id
1 'polypeptide(L)'
;MILIALLNYSTKNMAESIKSIIQGFLITIEKERGYSKLTVNAYRNDLNRFNDFLKEYHGQDNLDLGSIDRQTIRHFLGREYEEEYSTKTVARRLATVKSFFRYLVKAEVIEDNVNYPCKNAKSVEEFTKFRE
;
A
#
# COMPACT_ATOMS: atom_id res chain seq x y z
N MET A 1 -0.17 -0.58 -36.03
CA MET A 1 -1.00 -0.30 -34.83
C MET A 1 -0.62 -1.18 -33.64
N ILE A 2 -0.43 -2.50 -33.79
CA ILE A 2 -0.01 -3.39 -32.68
C ILE A 2 1.38 -3.02 -32.12
N LEU A 3 2.36 -2.64 -32.95
CA LEU A 3 3.69 -2.24 -32.50
C LEU A 3 3.69 -0.95 -31.66
N ILE A 4 2.80 0.00 -31.97
CA ILE A 4 2.62 1.25 -31.19
C ILE A 4 1.93 0.94 -29.85
N ALA A 5 0.99 -0.01 -29.81
CA ALA A 5 0.37 -0.46 -28.56
C ALA A 5 1.36 -1.22 -27.66
N LEU A 6 2.26 -2.04 -28.22
CA LEU A 6 3.31 -2.73 -27.48
C LEU A 6 4.39 -1.76 -26.96
N LEU A 7 4.77 -0.76 -27.74
CA LEU A 7 5.65 0.32 -27.30
C LEU A 7 4.98 1.24 -26.26
N ASN A 8 3.67 1.51 -26.39
CA ASN A 8 2.90 2.29 -25.41
C ASN A 8 2.60 1.52 -24.12
N TYR A 9 2.46 0.19 -24.19
CA TYR A 9 2.34 -0.69 -23.02
C TYR A 9 3.69 -0.82 -22.29
N SER A 10 4.77 -0.95 -23.04
CA SER A 10 6.15 -1.00 -22.53
C SER A 10 6.62 0.33 -21.93
N THR A 11 6.09 1.48 -22.38
CA THR A 11 6.42 2.81 -21.82
C THR A 11 5.47 3.26 -20.72
N LYS A 12 4.20 2.83 -20.69
CA LYS A 12 3.29 3.05 -19.54
C LYS A 12 3.72 2.30 -18.27
N ASN A 13 4.46 1.21 -18.41
CA ASN A 13 4.96 0.39 -17.30
C ASN A 13 6.38 0.73 -16.84
N MET A 14 7.07 1.68 -17.47
CA MET A 14 8.42 2.08 -17.06
C MET A 14 8.34 3.33 -16.18
N ALA A 15 8.16 3.10 -14.88
CA ALA A 15 8.20 4.07 -13.77
C ALA A 15 6.99 5.00 -13.59
N GLU A 16 5.78 4.46 -13.40
CA GLU A 16 4.85 5.18 -12.53
C GLU A 16 5.48 5.22 -11.13
N SER A 17 5.96 6.40 -10.74
CA SER A 17 6.42 6.63 -9.37
C SER A 17 5.31 6.17 -8.42
N ILE A 18 5.68 5.55 -7.30
CA ILE A 18 4.73 5.17 -6.23
C ILE A 18 3.74 6.28 -5.87
N LYS A 19 4.15 7.56 -6.01
CA LYS A 19 3.27 8.73 -5.85
C LYS A 19 2.12 8.77 -6.86
N SER A 20 2.36 8.45 -8.13
CA SER A 20 1.33 8.35 -9.18
C SER A 20 0.33 7.26 -8.85
N ILE A 21 0.84 6.08 -8.47
CA ILE A 21 0.03 4.91 -8.10
C ILE A 21 -0.85 5.22 -6.89
N ILE A 22 -0.27 5.86 -5.85
CA ILE A 22 -1.03 6.36 -4.69
C ILE A 22 -2.13 7.32 -5.14
N GLN A 23 -1.82 8.27 -6.02
CA GLN A 23 -2.82 9.23 -6.50
C GLN A 23 -3.95 8.55 -7.27
N GLY A 24 -3.65 7.57 -8.13
CA GLY A 24 -4.64 6.75 -8.83
C GLY A 24 -5.58 6.03 -7.86
N PHE A 25 -5.01 5.37 -6.84
CA PHE A 25 -5.78 4.73 -5.79
C PHE A 25 -6.71 5.70 -5.03
N LEU A 26 -6.20 6.88 -4.66
CA LEU A 26 -6.99 7.89 -3.92
C LEU A 26 -8.17 8.40 -4.74
N ILE A 27 -7.97 8.63 -6.03
CA ILE A 27 -9.05 9.00 -6.97
C ILE A 27 -10.08 7.86 -7.07
N THR A 28 -9.62 6.61 -7.16
CA THR A 28 -10.50 5.44 -7.24
C THR A 28 -11.37 5.31 -5.98
N ILE A 29 -10.81 5.40 -4.77
CA ILE A 29 -11.62 5.26 -3.54
C ILE A 29 -12.56 6.46 -3.31
N GLU A 30 -12.19 7.65 -3.79
CA GLU A 30 -13.08 8.82 -3.75
C GLU A 30 -14.27 8.63 -4.70
N LYS A 31 -14.01 8.27 -5.96
CA LYS A 31 -15.03 8.22 -7.01
C LYS A 31 -15.86 6.93 -7.01
N GLU A 32 -15.23 5.78 -6.90
CA GLU A 32 -15.90 4.48 -7.04
C GLU A 32 -16.51 3.99 -5.73
N ARG A 33 -15.88 4.33 -4.59
CA ARG A 33 -16.34 3.87 -3.26
C ARG A 33 -17.05 4.96 -2.46
N GLY A 34 -17.09 6.20 -2.97
CA GLY A 34 -17.78 7.33 -2.33
C GLY A 34 -17.18 7.74 -0.99
N TYR A 35 -15.89 7.51 -0.77
CA TYR A 35 -15.25 7.87 0.50
C TYR A 35 -15.19 9.40 0.65
N SER A 36 -15.44 9.87 1.88
CA SER A 36 -15.38 11.29 2.19
C SER A 36 -13.96 11.84 1.99
N LYS A 37 -13.84 13.14 1.71
CA LYS A 37 -12.54 13.83 1.60
C LYS A 37 -11.65 13.63 2.83
N LEU A 38 -12.25 13.59 4.03
CA LEU A 38 -11.52 13.29 5.28
C LEU A 38 -10.92 11.89 5.27
N THR A 39 -11.70 10.90 4.82
CA THR A 39 -11.25 9.51 4.69
C THR A 39 -10.14 9.39 3.63
N VAL A 40 -10.29 10.04 2.47
CA VAL A 40 -9.27 10.08 1.41
C VAL A 40 -7.97 10.71 1.92
N ASN A 41 -8.05 11.83 2.65
CA ASN A 41 -6.88 12.48 3.24
C ASN A 41 -6.18 11.57 4.28
N ALA A 42 -6.96 10.85 5.10
CA ALA A 42 -6.41 9.89 6.04
C ALA A 42 -5.64 8.77 5.33
N TYR A 43 -6.19 8.24 4.24
CA TYR A 43 -5.54 7.21 3.42
C TYR A 43 -4.28 7.75 2.73
N ARG A 44 -4.30 9.00 2.23
CA ARG A 44 -3.12 9.65 1.65
C ARG A 44 -1.97 9.74 2.64
N ASN A 45 -2.25 10.21 3.85
CA ASN A 45 -1.23 10.38 4.89
C ASN A 45 -0.63 9.03 5.31
N ASP A 46 -1.47 7.99 5.43
CA ASP A 46 -1.01 6.65 5.75
C ASP A 46 -0.10 6.07 4.65
N LEU A 47 -0.46 6.27 3.37
CA LEU A 47 0.32 5.75 2.25
C LEU A 47 1.64 6.49 2.05
N ASN A 48 1.66 7.80 2.23
CA ASN A 48 2.91 8.57 2.20
C ASN A 48 3.86 8.08 3.30
N ARG A 49 3.33 7.88 4.50
CA ARG A 49 4.10 7.37 5.62
C ARG A 49 4.63 5.95 5.40
N PHE A 50 3.80 5.08 4.83
CA PHE A 50 4.24 3.74 4.46
C PHE A 50 5.34 3.79 3.38
N ASN A 51 5.19 4.65 2.38
CA ASN A 51 6.22 4.89 1.37
C ASN A 51 7.54 5.37 2.00
N ASP A 52 7.49 6.29 2.96
CA ASP A 52 8.68 6.80 3.64
C ASP A 52 9.36 5.68 4.45
N PHE A 53 8.58 4.84 5.14
CA PHE A 53 9.09 3.62 5.78
C PHE A 53 9.77 2.68 4.79
N LEU A 54 9.16 2.42 3.64
CA LEU A 54 9.70 1.51 2.64
C LEU A 54 11.07 1.98 2.13
N LYS A 55 11.20 3.28 1.85
CA LYS A 55 12.46 3.90 1.43
C LYS A 55 13.57 3.73 2.46
N GLU A 56 13.24 3.94 3.73
CA GLU A 56 14.18 3.76 4.84
C GLU A 56 14.56 2.28 5.03
N TYR A 57 13.57 1.39 5.04
CA TYR A 57 13.75 -0.04 5.32
C TYR A 57 14.56 -0.77 4.24
N HIS A 58 14.42 -0.37 2.97
CA HIS A 58 15.15 -0.98 1.86
C HIS A 58 16.34 -0.14 1.36
N GLY A 59 16.50 1.10 1.84
CA GLY A 59 17.58 2.00 1.41
C GLY A 59 17.52 2.43 -0.06
N GLN A 60 16.33 2.40 -0.68
CA GLN A 60 16.14 2.70 -2.10
C GLN A 60 14.86 3.51 -2.34
N ASP A 61 14.91 4.48 -3.26
CA ASP A 61 13.78 5.34 -3.59
C ASP A 61 12.73 4.69 -4.51
N ASN A 62 13.17 3.77 -5.37
CA ASN A 62 12.34 3.09 -6.37
C ASN A 62 12.23 1.62 -6.01
N LEU A 63 11.22 1.30 -5.20
CA LEU A 63 10.95 -0.07 -4.79
C LEU A 63 9.97 -0.74 -5.74
N ASP A 64 10.28 -1.98 -6.09
CA ASP A 64 9.33 -2.88 -6.71
C ASP A 64 8.23 -3.21 -5.70
N LEU A 65 7.04 -2.65 -5.92
CA LEU A 65 5.86 -2.94 -5.11
C LEU A 65 5.47 -4.42 -5.17
N GLY A 66 5.88 -5.20 -6.18
CA GLY A 66 5.67 -6.64 -6.22
C GLY A 66 6.46 -7.42 -5.17
N SER A 67 7.58 -6.86 -4.68
CA SER A 67 8.50 -7.50 -3.74
C SER A 67 8.11 -7.34 -2.26
N ILE A 68 7.16 -6.46 -1.95
CA ILE A 68 6.74 -6.21 -0.57
C ILE A 68 5.97 -7.43 -0.05
N ASP A 69 6.32 -7.93 1.14
CA ASP A 69 5.67 -9.12 1.70
C ASP A 69 4.98 -8.82 3.05
N ARG A 70 4.39 -9.86 3.63
CA ARG A 70 3.78 -9.81 4.98
C ARG A 70 4.77 -9.37 6.05
N GLN A 71 6.06 -9.71 5.90
CA GLN A 71 7.07 -9.40 6.90
C GLN A 71 7.41 -7.91 6.86
N THR A 72 7.58 -7.32 5.68
CA THR A 72 7.78 -5.86 5.52
C THR A 72 6.61 -5.06 6.10
N ILE A 73 5.36 -5.47 5.84
CA ILE A 73 4.18 -4.82 6.45
C ILE A 73 4.19 -4.97 7.99
N ARG A 74 4.64 -6.12 8.51
CA ARG A 74 4.73 -6.34 9.96
C ARG A 74 5.79 -5.44 10.60
N HIS A 75 6.97 -5.31 9.99
CA HIS A 75 8.00 -4.38 10.44
C HIS A 75 7.52 -2.94 10.43
N PHE A 76 6.78 -2.54 9.38
CA PHE A 76 6.14 -1.23 9.36
C PHE A 76 5.26 -1.04 10.59
N LEU A 77 4.28 -1.91 10.83
CA LEU A 77 3.38 -1.76 11.98
C LEU A 77 4.09 -1.84 13.33
N GLY A 78 5.19 -2.61 13.42
CA GLY A 78 6.05 -2.68 14.60
C GLY A 78 6.69 -1.32 14.91
N ARG A 79 7.35 -0.71 13.92
CA ARG A 79 7.89 0.66 14.03
C ARG A 79 6.82 1.67 14.45
N GLU A 80 5.64 1.59 13.84
CA GLU A 80 4.56 2.53 14.14
C GLU A 80 4.06 2.40 15.59
N TYR A 81 4.16 1.19 16.16
CA TYR A 81 3.87 0.93 17.56
C TYR A 81 4.98 1.45 18.48
N GLU A 82 6.24 1.27 18.10
CA GLU A 82 7.42 1.80 18.82
C GLU A 82 7.44 3.33 18.85
N GLU A 83 6.95 3.98 17.79
CA GLU A 83 6.74 5.44 17.74
C GLU A 83 5.46 5.90 18.49
N GLU A 84 4.88 5.04 19.33
CA GLU A 84 3.75 5.33 20.22
C GLU A 84 2.45 5.78 19.53
N TYR A 85 2.26 5.44 18.24
CA TYR A 85 0.97 5.70 17.60
C TYR A 85 -0.14 4.86 18.22
N SER A 86 -1.31 5.47 18.38
CA SER A 86 -2.47 4.79 18.96
C SER A 86 -2.85 3.54 18.15
N THR A 87 -3.35 2.50 18.84
CA THR A 87 -3.81 1.25 18.23
C THR A 87 -4.82 1.49 17.10
N LYS A 88 -5.72 2.47 17.27
CA LYS A 88 -6.66 2.92 16.23
C LYS A 88 -5.97 3.46 14.99
N THR A 89 -4.87 4.19 15.15
CA THR A 89 -4.07 4.72 14.03
C THR A 89 -3.35 3.60 13.29
N VAL A 90 -2.68 2.71 14.02
CA VAL A 90 -2.00 1.53 13.45
C VAL A 90 -3.00 0.64 12.70
N ALA A 91 -4.19 0.43 13.26
CA ALA A 91 -5.29 -0.29 12.61
C ALA A 91 -5.73 0.33 11.29
N ARG A 92 -5.92 1.64 11.28
CA ARG A 92 -6.30 2.38 10.07
C ARG A 92 -5.21 2.28 9.01
N ARG A 93 -3.94 2.43 9.38
CA ARG A 93 -2.79 2.28 8.47
C ARG A 93 -2.74 0.89 7.84
N LEU A 94 -2.91 -0.17 8.64
CA LEU A 94 -3.00 -1.54 8.12
C LEU A 94 -4.17 -1.71 7.14
N ALA A 95 -5.35 -1.18 7.46
CA ALA A 95 -6.50 -1.23 6.58
C ALA A 95 -6.26 -0.47 5.25
N THR A 96 -5.61 0.70 5.32
CA THR A 96 -5.19 1.49 4.16
C THR A 96 -4.23 0.69 3.28
N VAL A 97 -3.14 0.15 3.84
CA VAL A 97 -2.13 -0.64 3.12
C VAL A 97 -2.78 -1.85 2.44
N LYS A 98 -3.62 -2.62 3.16
CA LYS A 98 -4.35 -3.74 2.57
C LYS A 98 -5.26 -3.31 1.41
N SER A 99 -5.96 -2.19 1.54
CA SER A 99 -6.83 -1.70 0.47
C SER A 99 -6.05 -1.22 -0.75
N PHE A 100 -4.87 -0.64 -0.53
CA PHE A 100 -3.98 -0.20 -1.59
C PHE A 100 -3.45 -1.40 -2.37
N PHE A 101 -2.89 -2.42 -1.72
CA PHE A 101 -2.40 -3.62 -2.42
C PHE A 101 -3.53 -4.38 -3.17
N ARG A 102 -4.76 -4.43 -2.63
CA ARG A 102 -5.91 -4.96 -3.39
C ARG A 102 -6.21 -4.15 -4.66
N TYR A 103 -6.02 -2.83 -4.61
CA TYR A 103 -6.16 -1.99 -5.79
C TYR A 103 -5.06 -2.29 -6.81
N LEU A 104 -3.81 -2.46 -6.38
CA LEU A 104 -2.69 -2.79 -7.28
C LEU A 104 -2.91 -4.11 -8.03
N VAL A 105 -3.38 -5.14 -7.32
CA VAL A 105 -3.74 -6.44 -7.94
C VAL A 105 -4.89 -6.26 -8.94
N LYS A 106 -5.95 -5.54 -8.56
CA LYS A 106 -7.10 -5.28 -9.46
C LYS A 106 -6.69 -4.46 -10.70
N ALA A 107 -5.73 -3.57 -10.55
CA ALA A 107 -5.20 -2.74 -11.63
C ALA A 107 -4.09 -3.43 -12.44
N GLU A 108 -3.80 -4.71 -12.17
CA GLU A 108 -2.74 -5.50 -12.83
C GLU A 108 -1.34 -4.86 -12.74
N VAL A 109 -1.13 -4.02 -11.72
CA VAL A 109 0.17 -3.39 -11.43
C VAL A 109 1.12 -4.37 -10.75
N ILE A 110 0.57 -5.30 -9.96
CA ILE A 110 1.29 -6.40 -9.33
C ILE A 110 0.50 -7.70 -9.50
N GLU A 111 1.18 -8.84 -9.49
CA GLU A 111 0.53 -10.15 -9.47
C GLU A 111 -0.07 -10.46 -8.09
N ASP A 112 -1.17 -11.22 -8.05
CA ASP A 112 -1.76 -11.73 -6.80
C ASP A 112 -0.87 -12.84 -6.23
N ASN A 113 0.22 -12.45 -5.59
CA ASN A 113 1.09 -13.37 -4.88
C ASN A 113 0.44 -13.77 -3.55
N VAL A 114 0.48 -15.07 -3.23
CA VAL A 114 0.02 -15.69 -1.97
C VAL A 114 0.61 -15.00 -0.71
N ASN A 115 1.70 -14.25 -0.89
CA ASN A 115 2.40 -13.53 0.16
C ASN A 115 1.74 -12.22 0.59
N TYR A 116 0.75 -11.70 -0.12
CA TYR A 116 -0.04 -10.56 0.36
C TYR A 116 -1.24 -11.02 1.19
N PRO A 117 -1.54 -10.36 2.33
CA PRO A 117 -2.77 -10.65 3.07
C PRO A 117 -3.96 -9.96 2.37
N CYS A 118 -4.25 -10.34 1.13
CA CYS A 118 -5.45 -9.91 0.41
C CYS A 118 -6.71 -10.61 0.94
N LYS A 119 -6.57 -11.80 1.57
CA LYS A 119 -7.69 -12.66 1.95
C LYS A 119 -8.12 -12.67 3.42
N ASN A 120 -7.52 -11.90 4.35
CA ASN A 120 -7.95 -11.92 5.75
C ASN A 120 -7.93 -10.55 6.46
N ALA A 121 -9.09 -10.14 6.97
CA ALA A 121 -9.31 -8.98 7.83
C ALA A 121 -9.27 -9.37 9.33
N LYS A 122 -8.25 -10.11 9.77
CA LYS A 122 -8.08 -10.38 11.21
C LYS A 122 -7.53 -9.14 11.94
N SER A 123 -8.06 -8.93 13.14
CA SER A 123 -8.04 -7.71 13.95
C SER A 123 -6.64 -7.32 14.43
N VAL A 124 -6.48 -6.02 14.72
CA VAL A 124 -5.26 -5.42 15.29
C VAL A 124 -4.88 -6.02 16.64
N GLU A 125 -5.82 -6.68 17.32
CA GLU A 125 -5.59 -7.42 18.56
C GLU A 125 -4.62 -8.60 18.42
N GLU A 126 -4.52 -9.23 17.24
CA GLU A 126 -3.51 -10.27 17.01
C GLU A 126 -2.10 -9.68 16.88
N PHE A 127 -1.96 -8.44 16.41
CA PHE A 127 -0.66 -7.77 16.29
C PHE A 127 -0.13 -7.26 17.64
N THR A 128 -1.01 -6.87 18.57
CA THR A 128 -0.60 -6.47 19.93
C THR A 128 -0.14 -7.64 20.81
N LYS A 129 -0.36 -8.89 20.39
CA LYS A 129 0.08 -10.09 21.13
C LYS A 129 1.54 -10.50 20.87
N PHE A 130 2.26 -9.85 19.95
CA PHE A 130 3.67 -10.14 19.70
C PHE A 130 4.64 -9.50 20.73
N ARG A 131 4.14 -9.23 21.95
CA ARG A 131 4.92 -8.65 23.07
C ARG A 131 5.62 -9.71 23.94
N GLU A 132 5.61 -10.97 23.56
CA GLU A 132 6.21 -12.09 24.31
C GLU A 132 7.23 -12.85 23.46
#